data_AF-A0A3A9WK91-F1
#
_entry.id   AF-A0A3A9WK91-F1
#
_cell.length_a   1.000
_cell.length_b   1.000
_cell.length_c   1.000
_cell.angle_alpha   90.00
_cell.angle_beta   90.00
_cell.angle_gamma   90.00
#
_symmetry.space_group_name_H-M   'P 1'
#
loop_
_entity.id
_entity.type
_entity.pdbx_description
1 polymer ?
#
loop_
_entity_poly.entity_id
_entity_poly.type
_entity_poly.pdbx_seq_one_letter_code
_entity_poly.pdbx_strand_id
1 'polypeptide(L)' 'MLTLEEQLLFIKEQRKDSIRLIQCLEEQFGDRYRHIFTEKVNHTVFCCDSVLSSLKELQSLKNTSYGK' A
#
# COMPACT_ATOMS: atom_id res chain seq x y z
N MET A 1 -11.57 4.14 15.77
CA MET A 1 -10.60 4.89 14.95
C MET A 1 -9.26 4.20 15.15
N LEU A 2 -8.58 3.77 14.08
CA LEU A 2 -7.32 3.03 14.19
C LEU A 2 -6.19 3.94 14.70
N THR A 3 -5.25 3.40 15.46
CA THR A 3 -3.99 4.09 15.82
C THR A 3 -3.10 4.26 14.58
N LEU A 4 -2.08 5.11 14.67
CA LEU A 4 -1.10 5.26 13.59
C LEU A 4 -0.35 3.95 13.31
N GLU A 5 -0.03 3.15 14.34
CA GLU A 5 0.59 1.83 14.12
C GLU A 5 -0.35 0.87 13.41
N GLU A 6 -1.63 0.85 13.80
CA GLU A 6 -2.66 0.02 13.17
C GLU A 6 -2.92 0.43 11.72
N GLN A 7 -2.93 1.74 11.42
CA GLN A 7 -3.05 2.26 10.05
C GLN A 7 -1.86 1.85 9.18
N LEU A 8 -0.63 1.92 9.73
CA LEU A 8 0.57 1.49 9.02
C LEU A 8 0.55 -0.01 8.71
N LEU A 9 0.12 -0.83 9.67
CA LEU A 9 -0.01 -2.27 9.46
C LEU A 9 -1.08 -2.57 8.41
N PHE A 10 -2.25 -1.96 8.56
CA PHE A 10 -3.38 -2.12 7.65
C PHE A 10 -3.00 -1.81 6.20
N ILE A 11 -2.31 -0.71 5.93
CA ILE A 11 -1.93 -0.34 4.56
C ILE A 11 -0.92 -1.32 3.97
N LYS A 12 0.01 -1.86 4.77
CA LYS A 12 0.97 -2.88 4.32
C LYS A 12 0.27 -4.17 3.92
N GLU A 13 -0.71 -4.62 4.71
CA GLU A 13 -1.50 -5.81 4.41
C GLU A 13 -2.37 -5.60 3.18
N GLN A 14 -3.10 -4.48 3.11
CA GLN A 14 -3.92 -4.11 1.95
C GLN A 14 -3.11 -4.05 0.65
N ARG A 15 -1.88 -3.51 0.69
CA ARG A 15 -0.98 -3.52 -0.46
C ARG A 15 -0.70 -4.93 -0.94
N LYS A 16 -0.33 -5.83 -0.02
CA LYS A 16 0.00 -7.23 -0.32
C LYS A 16 -1.20 -7.96 -0.91
N ASP A 17 -2.36 -7.83 -0.29
CA ASP A 17 -3.57 -8.54 -0.69
C ASP A 17 -4.08 -8.04 -2.05
N SER A 18 -4.03 -6.73 -2.29
CA SER A 18 -4.41 -6.14 -3.57
C SER A 18 -3.50 -6.60 -4.71
N ILE A 19 -2.18 -6.60 -4.50
CA ILE A 19 -1.22 -7.08 -5.50
C ILE A 19 -1.45 -8.56 -5.79
N ARG A 20 -1.64 -9.38 -4.75
CA ARG A 20 -1.91 -10.82 -4.91
C ARG A 20 -3.19 -11.05 -5.72
N LEU A 21 -4.26 -10.31 -5.43
CA LEU A 21 -5.50 -10.41 -6.18
C LEU A 21 -5.30 -10.06 -7.66
N ILE A 22 -4.56 -8.98 -7.96
CA ILE A 22 -4.26 -8.57 -9.34
C ILE A 22 -3.46 -9.64 -10.07
N GLN A 23 -2.47 -10.26 -9.41
CA GLN A 23 -1.68 -11.35 -9.97
C GLN A 23 -2.52 -12.61 -10.24
N CYS A 24 -3.40 -12.99 -9.31
CA CYS A 24 -4.33 -14.10 -9.54
C CYS A 24 -5.29 -13.82 -10.71
N LEU A 25 -5.71 -12.57 -10.90
CA LEU A 25 -6.51 -12.19 -12.07
C LEU A 25 -5.68 -12.26 -13.36
N GLU A 26 -4.43 -11.79 -13.34
CA GLU A 26 -3.52 -11.93 -14.49
C GLU A 26 -3.39 -13.39 -14.94
N GLU A 27 -3.21 -14.32 -14.00
CA GLU A 27 -3.15 -15.77 -14.27
C GLU A 27 -4.43 -16.32 -14.92
N GLN A 28 -5.61 -15.80 -14.54
CA GLN A 28 -6.90 -16.25 -15.08
C GLN A 28 -7.21 -15.69 -16.48
N PHE A 29 -6.82 -14.43 -16.74
CA PHE A 29 -7.11 -13.76 -18.00
C PHE A 29 -6.00 -13.92 -19.05
N GLY A 30 -4.84 -14.44 -18.64
CA GLY A 30 -3.69 -14.73 -19.49
C GLY A 30 -2.95 -13.50 -20.00
N ASP A 31 -1.89 -13.75 -20.76
CA ASP A 31 -0.87 -12.74 -21.10
C ASP A 31 -1.37 -11.60 -22.02
N ARG A 32 -2.50 -11.78 -22.70
CA ARG A 32 -3.06 -10.78 -23.63
C ARG A 32 -3.28 -9.42 -22.97
N TYR A 33 -3.59 -9.40 -21.67
CA TYR A 33 -3.88 -8.19 -20.92
C TYR A 33 -2.85 -7.88 -19.83
N ARG A 34 -1.67 -8.53 -19.86
CA ARG A 34 -0.60 -8.36 -18.84
C ARG A 34 -0.26 -6.90 -18.55
N HIS A 35 -0.25 -6.04 -19.58
CA HIS A 35 0.05 -4.62 -19.42
C HIS A 35 -0.94 -3.90 -18.49
N ILE A 36 -2.24 -4.24 -18.54
CA ILE A 36 -3.28 -3.66 -17.68
C ILE A 36 -3.04 -4.06 -16.23
N PHE A 37 -2.75 -5.34 -15.98
CA PHE A 37 -2.47 -5.83 -14.63
C PHE A 37 -1.17 -5.23 -14.07
N THR A 38 -0.13 -5.13 -14.90
CA THR A 38 1.15 -4.49 -14.53
C THR A 38 0.94 -3.02 -14.14
N GLU A 39 0.20 -2.27 -14.97
CA GLU A 39 -0.15 -0.89 -14.66
C GLU A 39 -0.94 -0.78 -13.36
N LYS A 40 -1.89 -1.70 -13.13
CA LYS A 40 -2.69 -1.71 -11.91
C LYS A 40 -1.85 -2.03 -10.66
N VAL A 41 -0.89 -2.95 -10.74
CA VAL A 41 0.08 -3.22 -9.66
C VAL A 41 0.89 -1.96 -9.37
N ASN A 42 1.46 -1.32 -10.40
CA ASN A 42 2.28 -0.12 -10.24
C ASN A 42 1.50 1.02 -9.58
N HIS A 43 0.27 1.26 -10.04
CA HIS A 43 -0.61 2.27 -9.44
C HIS A 43 -0.93 1.94 -7.97
N THR A 44 -1.20 0.67 -7.66
CA THR A 44 -1.48 0.21 -6.28
C THR A 44 -0.28 0.45 -5.37
N VAL A 45 0.92 0.09 -5.82
CA VAL A 45 2.17 0.34 -5.10
C VAL A 45 2.36 1.83 -4.85
N PHE A 46 2.22 2.66 -5.89
CA PHE A 46 2.38 4.11 -5.79
C PHE A 46 1.45 4.74 -4.74
N CYS A 47 0.15 4.39 -4.77
CA CYS A 47 -0.82 4.92 -3.82
C CYS A 47 -0.51 4.48 -2.38
N CYS A 48 -0.23 3.19 -2.17
CA CYS A 48 0.09 2.68 -0.84
C CYS A 48 1.36 3.32 -0.28
N ASP A 49 2.41 3.46 -1.10
CA ASP A 49 3.69 4.04 -0.67
C ASP A 49 3.56 5.53 -0.36
N SER A 50 2.73 6.26 -1.10
CA SER A 50 2.41 7.67 -0.82
C SER A 50 1.78 7.83 0.57
N VAL A 51 0.75 7.02 0.88
CA VAL A 51 0.09 7.09 2.19
C VAL A 51 1.03 6.61 3.30
N LEU A 52 1.82 5.57 3.07
CA LEU A 52 2.82 5.10 4.04
C LEU A 52 3.86 6.17 4.34
N SER A 53 4.27 6.97 3.35
CA SER A 53 5.17 8.11 3.57
C SER A 53 4.54 9.14 4.49
N SER A 54 3.31 9.58 4.19
CA SER A 54 2.58 10.54 5.03
C SER A 54 2.37 10.02 6.46
N LEU A 55 2.04 8.73 6.64
CA LEU A 55 1.89 8.15 7.97
C LEU A 55 3.22 8.09 8.74
N LYS A 56 4.34 7.78 8.08
CA LYS A 56 5.67 7.80 8.70
C LYS A 56 6.08 9.21 9.11
N GLU A 57 5.79 10.22 8.29
CA GLU A 57 6.00 11.63 8.63
C GLU A 57 5.20 12.04 9.86
N LEU A 58 3.90 11.68 9.91
CA LEU A 58 3.06 11.93 11.07
C LEU A 58 3.57 11.21 12.33
N GLN A 59 4.01 9.95 12.20
CA GLN A 59 4.60 9.21 13.31
C GLN A 59 5.89 9.86 13.81
N SER A 60 6.73 10.35 12.89
CA SER A 60 7.95 11.09 13.25
C SER A 60 7.60 12.39 13.99
N LEU A 61 6.63 13.16 13.50
CA LEU A 61 6.18 14.41 14.15
C LEU A 61 5.62 14.16 15.55
N LYS A 62 4.84 13.08 15.72
CA LYS A 62 4.37 12.64 17.05
C LYS A 62 5.56 12.37 17.97
N ASN A 63 6.52 11.57 17.53
CA ASN A 63 7.67 11.20 18.35
C ASN A 63 8.57 12.40 18.69
N THR A 64 8.74 13.36 17.78
CA THR A 64 9.46 14.61 18.05
C THR A 64 8.70 15.52 19.04
N SER A 65 7.37 15.53 18.99
CA SER A 65 6.52 16.33 19.89
C SER A 65 6.47 15.79 21.33
N TYR A 66 6.62 14.47 21.51
CA TYR A 66 6.72 13.81 22.82
C TYR A 66 8.14 13.82 23.41
N GLY A 67 9.14 14.31 22.68
CA GLY A 67 10.56 14.35 23.10
C GLY A 67 10.98 15.60 23.88
N LYS A 68 10.06 16.30 24.56
CA LYS A 68 10.36 17.43 25.46
C LYS A 68 9.74 17.24 26.82
#